data_AF-A0A662BP99-F1
#
_entry.id   AF-A0A662BP99-F1
#
_cell.length_a   1.000
_cell.length_b   1.000
_cell.length_c   1.000
_cell.angle_alpha   90.00
_cell.angle_beta   90.00
_cell.angle_gamma   90.00
#
_symmetry.space_group_name_H-M   'P 1'
#
loop_
_entity.id
_entity.type
_entity.pdbx_description
1 polymer ?
#
loop_
_entity_poly.entity_id
_entity_poly.type
_entity_poly.pdbx_seq_one_letter_code
_entity_poly.pdbx_strand_id
1 'polypeptide(L)'
;MNKYKLSLFILTIFFINQSLANTPAKHSFIKDSFKYRLFSLQIQSFDLTKKSYYERIFTKDERKQLSKADKYLISAKKYMRQYNSYQSDIEKQYTIAEATSNGKSMSKALKKAKKLEGKALKKGNKALVYYDKAFSIRSKIYTTAINRARLSDDSKNAKIGREVELRAKTLFDEALNKVQTVPVHDAQMKFDALKTANDQRLQAFKLQEAAFGFYANDAALNPDDYLKTDIDFVDTNNIITADTNFFPKYVEQYNPLM
;
A
#
# COMPACT_ATOMS: atom_id res chain seq x y z
N MET A 1 -39.23 -63.88 -4.67
CA MET A 1 -37.97 -63.11 -4.66
C MET A 1 -37.68 -62.66 -3.23
N ASN A 2 -36.55 -63.12 -2.67
CA ASN A 2 -36.25 -63.08 -1.24
C ASN A 2 -35.92 -61.66 -0.76
N LYS A 3 -36.78 -61.08 0.09
CA LYS A 3 -36.64 -59.72 0.68
C LYS A 3 -35.34 -59.53 1.47
N TYR A 4 -34.68 -60.62 1.85
CA TYR A 4 -33.39 -60.61 2.56
C TYR A 4 -32.18 -60.30 1.67
N LYS A 5 -32.25 -60.50 0.35
CA LYS A 5 -31.13 -60.17 -0.56
C LYS A 5 -31.05 -58.68 -0.88
N LEU A 6 -32.19 -57.97 -0.87
CA LEU A 6 -32.22 -56.52 -1.11
C LEU A 6 -31.69 -55.73 0.09
N SER A 7 -31.96 -56.21 1.32
CA SER A 7 -31.44 -55.60 2.55
C SER A 7 -29.92 -55.73 2.67
N LEU A 8 -29.34 -56.88 2.27
CA LEU A 8 -27.89 -57.08 2.33
C LEU A 8 -27.13 -56.23 1.30
N PHE A 9 -27.74 -55.97 0.13
CA PHE A 9 -27.15 -55.14 -0.93
C PHE A 9 -27.19 -53.64 -0.60
N ILE A 10 -28.22 -53.19 0.14
CA ILE A 10 -28.31 -51.81 0.61
C ILE A 10 -27.32 -51.57 1.77
N LEU A 11 -27.05 -52.58 2.61
CA LEU A 11 -26.08 -52.47 3.71
C LEU A 11 -24.63 -52.38 3.20
N THR A 12 -24.26 -53.13 2.15
CA THR A 12 -22.90 -53.05 1.56
C THR A 12 -22.65 -51.73 0.83
N ILE A 13 -23.66 -51.14 0.18
CA ILE A 13 -23.53 -49.80 -0.44
C ILE A 13 -23.35 -48.72 0.64
N PHE A 14 -23.98 -48.87 1.81
CA PHE A 14 -23.79 -47.93 2.92
C PHE A 14 -22.40 -48.02 3.56
N PHE A 15 -21.83 -49.23 3.70
CA PHE A 15 -20.49 -49.39 4.27
C PHE A 15 -19.35 -48.99 3.32
N ILE A 16 -19.50 -49.21 2.01
CA ILE A 16 -18.49 -48.74 1.04
C ILE A 16 -18.47 -47.21 0.97
N ASN A 17 -19.64 -46.55 1.02
CA ASN A 17 -19.71 -45.08 1.05
C ASN A 17 -19.19 -44.47 2.37
N GLN A 18 -19.33 -45.15 3.51
CA GLN A 18 -18.74 -44.64 4.77
C GLN A 18 -17.22 -44.84 4.85
N SER A 19 -16.65 -45.84 4.17
CA SER A 19 -15.19 -46.01 4.10
C SER A 19 -14.47 -45.03 3.17
N LEU A 20 -15.18 -44.43 2.20
CA LEU A 20 -14.65 -43.35 1.35
C LEU A 20 -14.90 -41.94 1.92
N ALA A 21 -15.80 -41.78 2.90
CA ALA A 21 -16.08 -40.50 3.56
C ALA A 21 -15.21 -40.21 4.80
N ASN A 22 -14.36 -41.15 5.21
CA ASN A 22 -13.50 -41.06 6.40
C ASN A 22 -12.01 -41.22 6.10
N THR A 23 -11.55 -40.84 4.92
CA THR A 23 -10.25 -40.17 4.92
C THR A 23 -10.51 -38.81 5.55
N PRO A 24 -9.85 -38.44 6.67
CA PRO A 24 -9.79 -37.04 7.01
C PRO A 24 -9.18 -36.39 5.77
N ALA A 25 -10.00 -35.72 4.97
CA ALA A 25 -9.50 -34.71 4.06
C ALA A 25 -8.52 -33.93 4.92
N LYS A 26 -7.23 -33.98 4.57
CA LYS A 26 -6.22 -33.10 5.17
C LYS A 26 -6.77 -31.71 4.92
N HIS A 27 -7.57 -31.24 5.86
CA HIS A 27 -8.09 -29.90 5.86
C HIS A 27 -6.81 -29.09 5.95
N SER A 28 -6.45 -28.47 4.84
CA SER A 28 -5.43 -27.44 4.82
C SER A 28 -5.80 -26.52 5.99
N PHE A 29 -4.99 -26.55 7.05
CA PHE A 29 -5.17 -25.68 8.21
C PHE A 29 -4.92 -24.21 7.83
N ILE A 30 -4.62 -23.93 6.56
CA ILE A 30 -4.42 -22.61 6.01
C ILE A 30 -5.62 -22.35 5.09
N LYS A 31 -6.71 -21.88 5.71
CA LYS A 31 -7.66 -21.00 5.05
C LYS A 31 -6.89 -19.73 4.64
N ASP A 32 -6.66 -19.56 3.34
CA ASP A 32 -6.48 -18.29 2.61
C ASP A 32 -5.52 -17.22 3.15
N SER A 33 -4.62 -17.53 4.09
CA SER A 33 -3.70 -16.54 4.62
C SER A 33 -2.34 -16.59 3.90
N PHE A 34 -1.95 -15.47 3.30
CA PHE A 34 -0.59 -15.09 2.88
C PHE A 34 -0.12 -15.37 1.45
N LYS A 35 -1.01 -15.52 0.47
CA LYS A 35 -0.61 -15.33 -0.95
C LYS A 35 -0.55 -13.83 -1.33
N TYR A 36 0.10 -13.00 -0.52
CA TYR A 36 0.32 -11.60 -0.87
C TYR A 36 1.48 -11.48 -1.86
N ARG A 37 1.16 -11.69 -3.13
CA ARG A 37 1.99 -11.39 -4.30
C ARG A 37 2.14 -9.87 -4.53
N LEU A 38 2.37 -9.10 -3.46
CA LEU A 38 2.10 -7.65 -3.44
C LEU A 38 3.33 -6.82 -3.06
N PHE A 39 4.49 -7.11 -3.65
CA PHE A 39 5.68 -6.23 -3.58
C PHE A 39 6.67 -6.42 -4.76
N SER A 40 6.18 -6.60 -5.98
CA SER A 40 7.05 -6.49 -7.17
C SER A 40 7.33 -5.05 -7.61
N LEU A 41 6.67 -4.05 -7.01
CA LEU A 41 6.98 -2.65 -7.29
C LEU A 41 8.30 -2.28 -6.59
N GLN A 42 9.41 -2.46 -7.31
CA GLN A 42 10.67 -1.77 -7.06
C GLN A 42 10.42 -0.26 -7.17
N ILE A 43 10.01 0.34 -6.07
CA ILE A 43 9.74 1.77 -6.03
C ILE A 43 11.07 2.53 -5.99
N GLN A 44 11.53 2.95 -7.16
CA GLN A 44 12.59 3.95 -7.30
C GLN A 44 12.22 5.20 -6.49
N SER A 45 13.20 5.70 -5.73
CA SER A 45 13.09 6.92 -4.91
C SER A 45 12.64 8.11 -5.75
N PHE A 46 11.88 9.02 -5.13
CA PHE A 46 11.74 10.39 -5.61
C PHE A 46 13.13 11.01 -5.61
N ASP A 47 13.79 10.97 -6.75
CA ASP A 47 15.12 11.55 -6.87
C ASP A 47 14.95 13.05 -7.13
N LEU A 48 14.85 13.82 -6.04
CA LEU A 48 14.65 15.28 -6.06
C LEU A 48 15.78 16.04 -6.77
N THR A 49 16.90 15.36 -7.04
CA THR A 49 18.13 15.97 -7.56
C THR A 49 18.13 16.21 -9.07
N LYS A 50 17.10 15.77 -9.80
CA LYS A 50 17.11 15.75 -11.28
C LYS A 50 16.14 16.69 -11.98
N LYS A 51 15.39 17.52 -11.25
CA LYS A 51 14.31 18.34 -11.84
C LYS A 51 14.71 19.81 -11.90
N SER A 52 14.83 20.37 -13.10
CA SER A 52 15.31 21.74 -13.35
C SER A 52 14.43 22.83 -12.71
N TYR A 53 13.14 22.56 -12.50
CA TYR A 53 12.18 23.50 -11.93
C TYR A 53 12.18 23.56 -10.40
N TYR A 54 12.92 22.69 -9.72
CA TYR A 54 12.83 22.55 -8.25
C TYR A 54 13.28 23.81 -7.51
N GLU A 55 14.31 24.50 -8.00
CA GLU A 55 14.79 25.73 -7.37
C GLU A 55 13.84 26.92 -7.53
N ARG A 56 13.02 26.90 -8.59
CA ARG A 56 12.00 27.91 -8.88
C ARG A 56 10.75 27.73 -8.01
N ILE A 57 10.36 26.48 -7.75
CA ILE A 57 9.11 26.16 -7.04
C ILE A 57 9.29 26.17 -5.52
N PHE A 58 10.42 25.66 -5.04
CA PHE A 58 10.68 25.49 -3.61
C PHE A 58 11.73 26.49 -3.14
N THR A 59 11.52 27.08 -1.97
CA THR A 59 12.52 27.90 -1.27
C THR A 59 13.71 27.06 -0.79
N LYS A 60 14.83 27.70 -0.45
CA LYS A 60 16.01 27.01 0.08
C LYS A 60 15.69 26.18 1.34
N ASP A 61 14.87 26.69 2.23
CA ASP A 61 14.49 26.01 3.47
C ASP A 61 13.56 24.82 3.22
N GLU A 62 12.59 24.97 2.31
CA GLU A 62 11.74 23.86 1.88
C GLU A 62 12.58 22.75 1.24
N ARG A 63 13.54 23.07 0.37
CA ARG A 63 14.46 22.07 -0.21
C ARG A 63 15.27 21.34 0.85
N LYS A 64 15.74 22.05 1.89
CA LYS A 64 16.45 21.44 3.03
C LYS A 64 15.53 20.48 3.82
N GLN A 65 14.27 20.85 4.04
CA GLN A 65 13.30 19.99 4.71
C GLN A 65 12.90 18.78 3.84
N LEU A 66 12.75 18.95 2.53
CA LEU A 66 12.50 17.85 1.60
C LEU A 66 13.66 16.85 1.57
N SER A 67 14.91 17.32 1.61
CA SER A 67 16.08 16.45 1.78
C SER A 67 16.05 15.67 3.11
N LYS A 68 15.53 16.27 4.19
CA LYS A 68 15.29 15.56 5.45
C LYS A 68 14.21 14.49 5.29
N ALA A 69 13.13 14.78 4.57
CA ALA A 69 12.10 13.79 4.24
C ALA A 69 12.65 12.61 3.44
N ASP A 70 13.60 12.83 2.53
CA ASP A 70 14.27 11.77 1.78
C ASP A 70 15.08 10.83 2.68
N LYS A 71 15.80 11.38 3.66
CA LYS A 71 16.53 10.56 4.65
C LYS A 71 15.57 9.66 5.44
N TYR A 72 14.38 10.16 5.79
CA TYR A 72 13.33 9.34 6.39
C TYR A 72 12.80 8.28 5.43
N LEU A 73 12.57 8.63 4.16
CA LEU A 73 12.11 7.68 3.15
C LEU A 73 13.12 6.54 2.91
N ILE A 74 14.42 6.86 2.85
CA ILE A 74 15.51 5.87 2.75
C ILE A 74 15.46 4.92 3.95
N SER A 75 15.27 5.46 5.16
CA SER A 75 15.14 4.67 6.38
C SER A 75 13.90 3.78 6.36
N ALA A 76 12.75 4.31 5.92
CA ALA A 76 11.51 3.57 5.76
C ALA A 76 11.70 2.38 4.80
N LYS A 77 12.29 2.63 3.63
CA LYS A 77 12.62 1.59 2.63
C LYS A 77 13.54 0.51 3.19
N LYS A 78 14.57 0.89 3.96
CA LYS A 78 15.46 -0.06 4.62
C LYS A 78 14.69 -1.01 5.55
N TYR A 79 13.80 -0.47 6.39
CA TYR A 79 13.00 -1.30 7.29
C TYR A 79 11.94 -2.13 6.55
N MET A 80 11.36 -1.61 5.48
CA MET A 80 10.42 -2.36 4.64
C MET A 80 11.09 -3.54 3.92
N ARG A 81 12.34 -3.38 3.45
CA ARG A 81 13.12 -4.52 2.93
C ARG A 81 13.34 -5.60 3.97
N GLN A 82 13.61 -5.22 5.22
CA GLN A 82 13.74 -6.19 6.32
C GLN A 82 12.41 -6.88 6.63
N TYR A 83 11.29 -6.16 6.60
CA TYR A 83 9.95 -6.74 6.70
C TYR A 83 9.71 -7.78 5.61
N ASN A 84 9.96 -7.43 4.34
CA ASN A 84 9.79 -8.34 3.20
C ASN A 84 10.69 -9.59 3.30
N SER A 85 11.92 -9.43 3.78
CA SER A 85 12.82 -10.57 4.04
C SER A 85 12.22 -11.53 5.06
N TYR A 86 11.65 -11.02 6.16
CA TYR A 86 10.99 -11.88 7.15
C TYR A 86 9.72 -12.52 6.59
N GLN A 87 8.93 -11.81 5.79
CA GLN A 87 7.75 -12.38 5.12
C GLN A 87 8.13 -13.57 4.21
N SER A 88 9.19 -13.45 3.43
CA SER A 88 9.70 -14.58 2.63
C SER A 88 10.12 -15.78 3.49
N ASP A 89 10.75 -15.53 4.63
CA ASP A 89 11.16 -16.63 5.53
C ASP A 89 9.97 -17.26 6.27
N ILE A 90 8.93 -16.48 6.57
CA ILE A 90 7.65 -16.97 7.12
C ILE A 90 6.99 -17.92 6.13
N GLU A 91 6.85 -17.50 4.87
CA GLU A 91 6.27 -18.31 3.79
C GLU A 91 7.00 -19.65 3.66
N LYS A 92 8.34 -19.64 3.65
CA LYS A 92 9.14 -20.88 3.65
C LYS A 92 8.83 -21.79 4.83
N GLN A 93 8.62 -21.25 6.04
CA GLN A 93 8.28 -22.09 7.19
C GLN A 93 6.87 -22.68 7.09
N TYR A 94 5.91 -21.94 6.55
CA TYR A 94 4.57 -22.47 6.28
C TYR A 94 4.60 -23.59 5.25
N THR A 95 5.33 -23.42 4.14
CA THR A 95 5.50 -24.49 3.14
C THR A 95 6.14 -25.74 3.73
N ILE A 96 7.12 -25.62 4.63
CA ILE A 96 7.71 -26.77 5.33
C ILE A 96 6.67 -27.46 6.23
N ALA A 97 5.83 -26.69 6.92
CA ALA A 97 4.81 -27.22 7.81
C ALA A 97 3.72 -27.98 7.02
N GLU A 98 3.33 -27.49 5.84
CA GLU A 98 2.37 -28.13 4.94
C GLU A 98 2.92 -29.43 4.33
N ALA A 99 4.20 -29.46 3.98
CA ALA A 99 4.82 -30.59 3.29
C ALA A 99 5.12 -31.78 4.22
N THR A 100 5.23 -31.56 5.54
CA THR A 100 5.62 -32.62 6.48
C THR A 100 4.43 -33.39 7.05
N SER A 101 4.54 -34.71 7.16
CA SER A 101 3.58 -35.57 7.86
C SER A 101 3.91 -35.77 9.35
N ASN A 102 5.09 -35.33 9.79
CA ASN A 102 5.53 -35.47 11.18
C ASN A 102 5.04 -34.29 12.03
N GLY A 103 4.17 -34.58 13.01
CA GLY A 103 3.58 -33.55 13.89
C GLY A 103 4.60 -32.71 14.68
N LYS A 104 5.74 -33.28 15.08
CA LYS A 104 6.80 -32.55 15.79
C LYS A 104 7.51 -31.57 14.85
N SER A 105 7.79 -31.98 13.62
CA SER A 105 8.39 -31.12 12.59
C SER A 105 7.46 -29.99 12.18
N MET A 106 6.17 -30.30 11.98
CA MET A 106 5.12 -29.32 11.69
C MET A 106 5.04 -28.27 12.81
N SER A 107 4.92 -28.69 14.07
CA SER A 107 4.85 -27.79 15.23
C SER A 107 6.09 -26.88 15.34
N LYS A 108 7.29 -27.43 15.08
CA LYS A 108 8.54 -26.67 15.08
C LYS A 108 8.57 -25.59 13.99
N ALA A 109 8.12 -25.93 12.77
CA ALA A 109 8.04 -24.99 11.65
C ALA A 109 7.04 -23.86 11.95
N LEU A 110 5.83 -24.18 12.42
CA LEU A 110 4.81 -23.21 12.80
C LEU A 110 5.28 -22.28 13.93
N LYS A 111 5.95 -22.81 14.96
CA LYS A 111 6.52 -21.99 16.05
C LYS A 111 7.58 -21.02 15.53
N LYS A 112 8.38 -21.43 14.53
CA LYS A 112 9.38 -20.56 13.90
C LYS A 112 8.72 -19.49 13.02
N ALA A 113 7.68 -19.83 12.26
CA ALA A 113 6.88 -18.88 11.49
C ALA A 113 6.31 -17.78 12.40
N LYS A 114 5.64 -18.16 13.49
CA LYS A 114 5.06 -17.22 14.46
C LYS A 114 6.09 -16.27 15.09
N LYS A 115 7.30 -16.76 15.38
CA LYS A 115 8.40 -15.91 15.88
C LYS A 115 8.88 -14.92 14.82
N LEU A 116 8.88 -15.30 13.55
CA LEU A 116 9.27 -14.43 12.44
C LEU A 116 8.18 -13.39 12.16
N GLU A 117 6.89 -13.72 12.28
CA GLU A 117 5.77 -12.76 12.13
C GLU A 117 5.92 -11.58 13.09
N GLY A 118 6.18 -11.84 14.38
CA GLY A 118 6.42 -10.76 15.34
C GLY A 118 7.63 -9.89 14.99
N LYS A 119 8.69 -10.47 14.40
CA LYS A 119 9.84 -9.70 13.90
C LYS A 119 9.50 -8.89 12.66
N ALA A 120 8.73 -9.46 11.74
CA ALA A 120 8.23 -8.79 10.55
C ALA A 120 7.43 -7.56 10.97
N LEU A 121 6.36 -7.74 11.75
CA LEU A 121 5.52 -6.64 12.25
C LEU A 121 6.34 -5.54 12.93
N LYS A 122 7.31 -5.87 13.78
CA LYS A 122 8.20 -4.88 14.41
C LYS A 122 8.98 -4.05 13.39
N LYS A 123 9.46 -4.65 12.29
CA LYS A 123 10.16 -3.92 11.21
C LYS A 123 9.19 -3.14 10.34
N GLY A 124 8.04 -3.72 10.03
CA GLY A 124 6.96 -3.08 9.31
C GLY A 124 6.53 -1.79 10.00
N ASN A 125 6.17 -1.86 11.29
CA ASN A 125 5.76 -0.70 12.08
C ASN A 125 6.85 0.39 12.14
N LYS A 126 8.12 0.00 12.27
CA LYS A 126 9.23 0.96 12.16
C LYS A 126 9.26 1.64 10.78
N ALA A 127 9.06 0.89 9.70
CA ALA A 127 9.00 1.47 8.36
C ALA A 127 7.86 2.48 8.23
N LEU A 128 6.66 2.14 8.72
CA LEU A 128 5.49 3.03 8.70
C LEU A 128 5.74 4.34 9.44
N VAL A 129 6.39 4.31 10.61
CA VAL A 129 6.76 5.54 11.36
C VAL A 129 7.68 6.45 10.55
N TYR A 130 8.63 5.89 9.79
CA TYR A 130 9.52 6.69 8.94
C TYR A 130 8.82 7.19 7.68
N TYR A 131 7.91 6.41 7.09
CA TYR A 131 7.06 6.89 5.99
C TYR A 131 6.22 8.08 6.43
N ASP A 132 5.58 7.97 7.59
CA ASP A 132 4.72 9.03 8.12
C ASP A 132 5.48 10.34 8.34
N LYS A 133 6.69 10.28 8.94
CA LYS A 133 7.58 11.44 9.07
C LYS A 133 7.96 12.06 7.73
N ALA A 134 8.26 11.24 6.72
CA ALA A 134 8.61 11.72 5.39
C ALA A 134 7.41 12.40 4.70
N PHE A 135 6.24 11.76 4.79
CA PHE A 135 5.02 12.21 4.13
C PHE A 135 4.41 13.44 4.78
N SER A 136 4.49 13.57 6.11
CA SER A 136 4.06 14.78 6.82
C SER A 136 4.85 16.01 6.35
N ILE A 137 6.18 15.90 6.27
CA ILE A 137 7.03 17.00 5.77
C ILE A 137 6.68 17.33 4.31
N ARG A 138 6.59 16.30 3.46
CA ARG A 138 6.29 16.49 2.02
C ARG A 138 4.92 17.11 1.80
N SER A 139 3.88 16.62 2.48
CA SER A 139 2.51 17.14 2.37
C SER A 139 2.47 18.63 2.73
N LYS A 140 3.05 19.02 3.86
CA LYS A 140 3.10 20.43 4.29
C LYS A 140 3.75 21.33 3.24
N ILE A 141 4.90 20.91 2.71
CA ILE A 141 5.67 21.70 1.74
C ILE A 141 4.96 21.72 0.38
N TYR A 142 4.46 20.58 -0.09
CA TYR A 142 3.85 20.46 -1.41
C TYR A 142 2.52 21.21 -1.48
N THR A 143 1.73 21.23 -0.40
CA THR A 143 0.53 22.08 -0.28
C THR A 143 0.86 23.54 -0.54
N THR A 144 1.91 24.03 0.12
CA THR A 144 2.30 25.43 0.03
C THR A 144 2.87 25.74 -1.36
N ALA A 145 3.72 24.85 -1.86
CA ALA A 145 4.38 25.02 -3.15
C ALA A 145 3.40 24.95 -4.32
N ILE A 146 2.39 24.07 -4.29
CA ILE A 146 1.43 23.91 -5.40
C ILE A 146 0.58 25.15 -5.56
N ASN A 147 0.15 25.75 -4.45
CA ASN A 147 -0.58 27.00 -4.47
C ASN A 147 0.24 28.17 -5.04
N ARG A 148 1.56 28.20 -4.82
CA ARG A 148 2.44 29.22 -5.42
C ARG A 148 2.75 28.96 -6.88
N ALA A 149 2.86 27.68 -7.27
CA ALA A 149 3.26 27.28 -8.61
C ALA A 149 2.10 27.25 -9.61
N ARG A 150 0.86 27.06 -9.13
CA ARG A 150 -0.33 26.96 -9.97
C ARG A 150 -0.44 28.17 -10.89
N LEU A 151 -0.45 27.91 -12.19
CA LEU A 151 -0.70 28.95 -13.19
C LEU A 151 -2.18 29.32 -13.19
N SER A 152 -2.48 30.61 -13.15
CA SER A 152 -3.85 31.14 -13.22
C SER A 152 -4.37 31.25 -14.66
N ASP A 153 -3.54 30.95 -15.66
CA ASP A 153 -3.92 31.03 -17.07
C ASP A 153 -4.66 29.76 -17.58
N ASP A 154 -5.14 29.84 -18.81
CA ASP A 154 -5.83 28.75 -19.52
C ASP A 154 -4.91 27.99 -20.48
N SER A 155 -3.59 28.07 -20.28
CA SER A 155 -2.64 27.33 -21.10
C SER A 155 -2.88 25.82 -21.01
N LYS A 156 -2.52 25.10 -22.07
CA LYS A 156 -2.60 23.63 -22.10
C LYS A 156 -1.89 23.02 -20.89
N ASN A 157 -0.73 23.54 -20.51
CA ASN A 157 0.06 23.06 -19.38
C ASN A 157 -0.61 23.36 -18.03
N ALA A 158 -1.24 24.52 -17.87
CA ALA A 158 -2.03 24.82 -16.67
C ALA A 158 -3.21 23.85 -16.51
N LYS A 159 -3.93 23.54 -17.60
CA LYS A 159 -5.04 22.57 -17.58
C LYS A 159 -4.59 21.16 -17.21
N ILE A 160 -3.50 20.68 -17.83
CA ILE A 160 -2.92 19.36 -17.52
C ILE A 160 -2.42 19.31 -16.08
N GLY A 161 -1.72 20.35 -15.62
CA GLY A 161 -1.25 20.45 -14.24
C GLY A 161 -2.39 20.33 -13.22
N ARG A 162 -3.53 21.00 -13.48
CA ARG A 162 -4.74 20.91 -12.63
C ARG A 162 -5.35 19.52 -12.63
N GLU A 163 -5.41 18.84 -13.77
CA GLU A 163 -5.94 17.48 -13.86
C GLU A 163 -5.06 16.48 -13.08
N VAL A 164 -3.73 16.57 -13.25
CA VAL A 164 -2.78 15.72 -12.54
C VAL A 164 -2.81 16.01 -11.03
N GLU A 165 -2.95 17.28 -10.64
CA GLU A 165 -3.14 17.69 -9.25
C GLU A 165 -4.42 17.10 -8.64
N LEU A 166 -5.53 17.10 -9.39
CA LEU A 166 -6.79 16.52 -8.96
C LEU A 166 -6.68 15.01 -8.75
N ARG A 167 -6.03 14.28 -9.66
CA ARG A 167 -5.73 12.84 -9.49
C ARG A 167 -4.89 12.58 -8.23
N ALA A 168 -3.90 13.44 -7.96
CA ALA A 168 -3.12 13.35 -6.74
C ALA A 168 -3.99 13.53 -5.49
N LYS A 169 -4.90 14.50 -5.51
CA LYS A 169 -5.85 14.75 -4.41
C LYS A 169 -6.73 13.52 -4.16
N THR A 170 -7.31 12.94 -5.22
CA THR A 170 -8.14 11.73 -5.12
C THR A 170 -7.39 10.60 -4.41
N LEU A 171 -6.13 10.35 -4.78
CA LEU A 171 -5.32 9.32 -4.13
C LEU A 171 -5.01 9.63 -2.66
N PHE A 172 -4.83 10.90 -2.29
CA PHE A 172 -4.68 11.29 -0.88
C PHE A 172 -5.97 11.05 -0.08
N ASP A 173 -7.12 11.41 -0.65
CA ASP A 173 -8.43 11.22 -0.02
C ASP A 173 -8.73 9.72 0.15
N GLU A 174 -8.45 8.90 -0.87
CA GLU A 174 -8.54 7.44 -0.77
C GLU A 174 -7.61 6.87 0.31
N ALA A 175 -6.36 7.34 0.37
CA ALA A 175 -5.42 6.90 1.38
C ALA A 175 -5.91 7.25 2.80
N LEU A 176 -6.49 8.43 2.98
CA LEU A 176 -7.07 8.86 4.25
C LEU A 176 -8.25 7.97 4.65
N ASN A 177 -9.20 7.77 3.73
CA ASN A 177 -10.37 6.93 3.95
C ASN A 177 -9.97 5.50 4.32
N LYS A 178 -8.95 4.94 3.67
CA LYS A 178 -8.42 3.61 4.02
C LYS A 178 -7.89 3.55 5.44
N VAL A 179 -7.28 4.60 5.97
CA VAL A 179 -6.77 4.57 7.35
C VAL A 179 -7.89 4.71 8.36
N GLN A 180 -8.91 5.53 8.07
CA GLN A 180 -10.02 5.81 8.98
C GLN A 180 -11.01 4.65 9.13
N THR A 181 -11.13 3.80 8.11
CA THR A 181 -12.14 2.72 8.04
C THR A 181 -11.65 1.37 8.59
N VAL A 182 -10.44 1.31 9.12
CA VAL A 182 -9.81 0.03 9.51
C VAL A 182 -10.21 -0.36 10.93
N PRO A 183 -10.68 -1.60 11.15
CA PRO A 183 -10.91 -2.13 12.49
C PRO A 183 -9.64 -2.07 13.34
N VAL A 184 -9.73 -1.44 14.52
CA VAL A 184 -8.56 -1.09 15.35
C VAL A 184 -7.96 -2.31 16.07
N HIS A 185 -8.67 -3.44 16.12
CA HIS A 185 -8.34 -4.56 17.01
C HIS A 185 -7.33 -5.58 16.46
N ASP A 186 -7.03 -5.57 15.15
CA ASP A 186 -6.05 -6.48 14.56
C ASP A 186 -4.80 -5.71 14.07
N ALA A 187 -3.65 -6.02 14.67
CA ALA A 187 -2.39 -5.35 14.38
C ALA A 187 -1.87 -5.60 12.95
N GLN A 188 -2.16 -6.76 12.36
CA GLN A 188 -1.79 -7.09 10.99
C GLN A 188 -2.71 -6.36 10.01
N MET A 189 -4.02 -6.36 10.24
CA MET A 189 -4.96 -5.59 9.41
C MET A 189 -4.65 -4.09 9.44
N LYS A 190 -4.34 -3.54 10.63
CA LYS A 190 -3.91 -2.14 10.78
C LYS A 190 -2.61 -1.87 10.01
N PHE A 191 -1.64 -2.77 10.10
CA PHE A 191 -0.39 -2.65 9.36
C PHE A 191 -0.64 -2.65 7.84
N ASP A 192 -1.43 -3.60 7.33
CA ASP A 192 -1.69 -3.75 5.90
C ASP A 192 -2.44 -2.55 5.33
N ALA A 193 -3.39 -2.00 6.08
CA ALA A 193 -4.10 -0.80 5.65
C ALA A 193 -3.21 0.45 5.62
N LEU A 194 -2.40 0.66 6.65
CA LEU A 194 -1.41 1.76 6.68
C LEU A 194 -0.38 1.62 5.55
N LYS A 195 0.01 0.38 5.24
CA LYS A 195 0.93 0.08 4.15
C LYS A 195 0.30 0.42 2.79
N THR A 196 -0.93 -0.02 2.52
CA THR A 196 -1.67 0.34 1.30
C THR A 196 -1.91 1.85 1.18
N ALA A 197 -2.30 2.51 2.27
CA ALA A 197 -2.47 3.96 2.29
C ALA A 197 -1.16 4.70 1.97
N ASN A 198 -0.03 4.20 2.48
CA ASN A 198 1.28 4.77 2.16
C ASN A 198 1.67 4.56 0.69
N ASP A 199 1.29 3.45 0.07
CA ASP A 199 1.50 3.23 -1.37
C ASP A 199 0.69 4.25 -2.21
N GLN A 200 -0.55 4.54 -1.81
CA GLN A 200 -1.38 5.56 -2.47
C GLN A 200 -0.81 6.98 -2.26
N ARG A 201 -0.43 7.35 -1.02
CA ARG A 201 0.24 8.63 -0.74
C ARG A 201 1.49 8.81 -1.59
N LEU A 202 2.27 7.74 -1.76
CA LEU A 202 3.48 7.75 -2.58
C LEU A 202 3.17 8.05 -4.05
N GLN A 203 2.13 7.44 -4.60
CA GLN A 203 1.68 7.72 -5.97
C GLN A 203 1.15 9.17 -6.09
N ALA A 204 0.37 9.62 -5.10
CA ALA A 204 -0.13 10.99 -5.05
C ALA A 204 1.02 12.01 -5.06
N PHE A 205 2.08 11.80 -4.27
CA PHE A 205 3.28 12.66 -4.31
C PHE A 205 3.97 12.66 -5.68
N LYS A 206 3.97 11.54 -6.42
CA LYS A 206 4.54 11.50 -7.78
C LYS A 206 3.73 12.36 -8.74
N LEU A 207 2.40 12.27 -8.65
CA LEU A 207 1.50 13.09 -9.45
C LEU A 207 1.63 14.57 -9.09
N GLN A 208 1.72 14.94 -7.81
CA GLN A 208 2.00 16.34 -7.43
C GLN A 208 3.32 16.84 -8.01
N GLU A 209 4.37 16.01 -8.04
CA GLU A 209 5.60 16.40 -8.70
C GLU A 209 5.47 16.54 -10.22
N ALA A 210 4.64 15.74 -10.87
CA ALA A 210 4.35 15.93 -12.29
C ALA A 210 3.56 17.23 -12.52
N ALA A 211 2.57 17.54 -11.67
CA ALA A 211 1.82 18.80 -11.72
C ALA A 211 2.75 20.01 -11.57
N PHE A 212 3.72 19.97 -10.66
CA PHE A 212 4.77 20.99 -10.57
C PHE A 212 5.53 21.17 -11.88
N GLY A 213 5.90 20.09 -12.54
CA GLY A 213 6.58 20.13 -13.83
C GLY A 213 5.71 20.72 -14.95
N PHE A 214 4.42 20.38 -15.01
CA PHE A 214 3.50 20.99 -15.98
C PHE A 214 3.33 22.50 -15.74
N TYR A 215 3.11 22.93 -14.50
CA TYR A 215 3.07 24.36 -14.16
C TYR A 215 4.40 25.08 -14.44
N ALA A 216 5.50 24.33 -14.43
CA ALA A 216 6.83 24.80 -14.76
C ALA A 216 7.15 24.81 -16.28
N ASN A 217 6.23 24.34 -17.14
CA ASN A 217 6.49 24.10 -18.56
C ASN A 217 7.70 23.17 -18.81
N ASP A 218 7.85 22.11 -18.01
CA ASP A 218 8.91 21.12 -18.20
C ASP A 218 8.68 20.30 -19.48
N ALA A 219 9.51 20.52 -20.50
CA ALA A 219 9.43 19.85 -21.79
C ALA A 219 9.76 18.35 -21.73
N ALA A 220 10.37 17.86 -20.64
CA ALA A 220 10.64 16.44 -20.46
C ALA A 220 9.41 15.63 -20.05
N LEU A 221 8.31 16.28 -19.66
CA LEU A 221 7.08 15.61 -19.27
C LEU A 221 6.16 15.38 -20.46
N ASN A 222 5.77 14.12 -20.67
CA ASN A 222 4.72 13.75 -21.61
C ASN A 222 3.36 13.66 -20.86
N PRO A 223 2.34 14.45 -21.22
CA PRO A 223 1.01 14.37 -20.61
C PRO A 223 0.42 12.96 -20.61
N ASP A 224 0.61 12.21 -21.69
CA ASP A 224 0.05 10.86 -21.84
C ASP A 224 0.50 9.89 -20.75
N ASP A 225 1.71 10.06 -20.20
CA ASP A 225 2.26 9.19 -19.15
C ASP A 225 1.50 9.33 -17.83
N TYR A 226 0.80 10.45 -17.63
CA TYR A 226 0.08 10.79 -16.40
C TYR A 226 -1.43 10.80 -16.58
N LEU A 227 -1.90 10.93 -17.83
CA LEU A 227 -3.32 11.00 -18.16
C LEU A 227 -3.91 9.66 -18.63
N LYS A 228 -3.08 8.70 -19.08
CA LYS A 228 -3.54 7.35 -19.46
C LYS A 228 -3.85 6.49 -18.24
N THR A 229 -5.11 6.53 -17.81
CA THR A 229 -5.77 5.51 -16.99
C THR A 229 -7.27 5.76 -17.09
N ASP A 230 -8.04 4.71 -17.38
CA ASP A 230 -9.50 4.71 -17.43
C ASP A 230 -10.08 5.17 -16.08
N ILE A 231 -10.40 6.46 -15.98
CA ILE A 231 -11.27 6.98 -14.94
C ILE A 231 -12.39 7.68 -15.69
N ASP A 232 -13.49 6.95 -15.86
CA ASP A 232 -14.76 7.56 -16.25
C ASP A 232 -15.06 8.72 -15.29
N PHE A 233 -15.35 9.89 -15.89
CA PHE A 233 -15.90 11.08 -15.26
C PHE A 233 -15.12 11.68 -14.09
N VAL A 234 -14.28 12.66 -14.40
CA VAL A 234 -14.03 13.78 -13.49
C VAL A 234 -14.61 15.04 -14.12
N ASP A 235 -15.69 15.55 -13.52
CA ASP A 235 -16.30 16.82 -13.94
C ASP A 235 -15.30 17.96 -13.74
N THR A 236 -14.74 18.44 -14.85
CA THR A 236 -13.74 19.50 -14.89
C THR A 236 -14.35 20.90 -14.70
N ASN A 237 -15.68 21.01 -14.56
CA ASN A 237 -16.37 22.30 -14.38
C ASN A 237 -16.42 22.78 -12.93
N ASN A 238 -16.08 21.93 -11.96
CA ASN A 238 -15.78 22.42 -10.62
C ASN A 238 -14.37 23.01 -10.66
N ILE A 239 -14.32 24.33 -10.92
CA ILE A 239 -13.16 25.17 -10.61
C ILE A 239 -12.66 24.73 -9.24
N ILE A 240 -11.44 24.18 -9.18
CA ILE A 240 -10.72 24.04 -7.92
C ILE A 240 -10.51 25.47 -7.44
N THR A 241 -11.52 26.02 -6.75
CA THR A 241 -11.42 27.28 -6.06
C THR A 241 -10.21 27.19 -5.15
N ALA A 242 -9.59 28.33 -4.85
CA ALA A 242 -8.44 28.44 -3.95
C ALA A 242 -8.80 28.07 -2.49
N ASP A 243 -9.46 26.93 -2.32
CA ASP A 243 -9.81 26.37 -1.03
C ASP A 243 -8.50 25.96 -0.37
N THR A 244 -8.15 26.72 0.65
CA THR A 244 -7.00 26.55 1.53
C THR A 244 -6.98 25.19 2.25
N ASN A 245 -7.98 24.34 2.02
CA ASN A 245 -8.13 23.00 2.57
C ASN A 245 -7.84 21.88 1.54
N PHE A 246 -6.97 22.11 0.56
CA PHE A 246 -6.52 21.07 -0.39
C PHE A 246 -5.97 19.82 0.31
N PHE A 247 -5.45 19.98 1.53
CA PHE A 247 -5.24 18.87 2.46
C PHE A 247 -6.17 19.04 3.66
N PRO A 248 -6.80 17.97 4.17
CA PRO A 248 -7.45 18.04 5.46
C PRO A 248 -6.43 18.52 6.50
N LYS A 249 -6.81 19.50 7.33
CA LYS A 249 -6.05 20.01 8.49
C LYS A 249 -5.49 18.92 9.43
N TYR A 250 -5.93 17.68 9.24
CA TYR A 250 -5.65 16.51 10.08
C TYR A 250 -4.36 15.74 9.73
N VAL A 251 -3.57 16.16 8.73
CA VAL A 251 -2.20 15.59 8.55
C VAL A 251 -1.34 15.84 9.79
N GLU A 252 -1.63 16.88 10.57
CA GLU A 252 -0.96 17.19 11.84
C GLU A 252 -1.49 16.40 13.05
N GLN A 253 -2.61 15.68 12.94
CA GLN A 253 -3.18 14.86 14.03
C GLN A 253 -2.76 13.39 14.00
N TYR A 254 -1.89 12.99 13.07
CA TYR A 254 -1.28 11.66 13.07
C TYR A 254 -0.23 11.52 14.18
N ASN A 255 -0.69 11.40 15.42
CA ASN A 255 0.07 10.80 16.50
C ASN A 255 -0.48 9.39 16.76
N PRO A 256 0.09 8.32 16.17
CA PRO A 256 -0.36 6.95 16.42
C PRO A 256 0.06 6.40 17.81
N LEU A 257 0.42 7.30 18.74
CA LEU A 257 0.81 6.99 20.13
C LEU A 257 -0.12 7.66 21.16
N MET A 258 -1.38 7.92 20.82
CA MET A 258 -2.46 7.81 21.79
C MET A 258 -3.25 6.53 21.52
#